data_AF-A0A4R6J7T8-F1
#
_entry.id   AF-A0A4R6J7T8-F1
#
_cell.length_a   1.000
_cell.length_b   1.000
_cell.length_c   1.000
_cell.angle_alpha   90.00
_cell.angle_beta   90.00
_cell.angle_gamma   90.00
#
_symmetry.space_group_name_H-M   'P 1'
#
loop_
_entity.id
_entity.type
_entity.pdbx_description
1 polymer ?
#
loop_
_entity_poly.entity_id
_entity_poly.type
_entity_poly.pdbx_seq_one_letter_code
_entity_poly.pdbx_strand_id
1 'polypeptide(L)'
;MTEQPHRDQLREAFELHEDNTPDPAAVYARVQQLSQKYKRRRRGAQVAAGGVLGAGLIAGAINLPAFLPANNAATNTAAGVPAGAPAAKPSSSVPAAAGVDANLQAYAEAGYGYEDAGVLARLWKMNDDDRLAVKAEAGRRLLLGETLPFKPLPDTPAQEETISPEHDKQFQAFFNAGYTWDEAEKLAEIWKLADPADAKLEGGKRLLAGEELPVKPKKENVAAALETKRADAFWAAGYDAEDAEKLAKIWKLKDTWSAKVEAGKRLLAGQTLPIKP
;
A
#
# COMPACT_ATOMS: atom_id res chain seq x y z
N MET A 1 11.12 -31.90 35.84
CA MET A 1 9.74 -32.00 35.31
C MET A 1 9.23 -30.58 35.11
N THR A 2 9.24 -30.05 33.86
CA THR A 2 8.40 -28.94 33.36
C THR A 2 8.85 -28.50 31.95
N GLU A 3 8.58 -29.33 30.92
CA GLU A 3 8.76 -28.96 29.49
C GLU A 3 7.48 -29.17 28.65
N GLN A 4 6.33 -29.33 29.30
CA GLN A 4 5.05 -29.60 28.63
C GLN A 4 4.19 -28.38 28.25
N PRO A 5 4.25 -27.18 28.88
CA PRO A 5 3.22 -26.17 28.66
C PRO A 5 3.25 -25.52 27.26
N HIS A 6 4.43 -25.40 26.64
CA HIS A 6 4.55 -24.77 25.32
C HIS A 6 4.11 -25.67 24.17
N ARG A 7 4.21 -26.99 24.31
CA ARG A 7 3.78 -27.93 23.26
C ARG A 7 2.27 -28.05 23.20
N ASP A 8 1.61 -27.97 24.36
CA ASP A 8 0.16 -28.04 24.45
C ASP A 8 -0.48 -26.75 23.93
N GLN A 9 0.09 -25.57 24.22
CA GLN A 9 -0.36 -24.29 23.66
C GLN A 9 -0.26 -24.22 22.13
N LEU A 10 0.82 -24.75 21.56
CA LEU A 10 0.96 -24.77 20.11
C LEU A 10 -0.05 -25.74 19.47
N ARG A 11 -0.26 -26.90 20.08
CA ARG A 11 -1.26 -27.87 19.60
C ARG A 11 -2.67 -27.29 19.66
N GLU A 12 -3.03 -26.64 20.77
CA GLU A 12 -4.31 -25.96 20.92
C GLU A 12 -4.48 -24.83 19.90
N ALA A 13 -3.45 -24.04 19.63
CA ALA A 13 -3.51 -22.98 18.63
C ALA A 13 -3.65 -23.51 17.18
N PHE A 14 -3.02 -24.64 16.86
CA PHE A 14 -3.18 -25.30 15.56
C PHE A 14 -4.56 -25.94 15.42
N GLU A 15 -5.05 -26.65 16.43
CA GLU A 15 -6.40 -27.23 16.43
C GLU A 15 -7.49 -26.15 16.37
N LEU A 16 -7.28 -24.99 17.01
CA LEU A 16 -8.21 -23.85 16.95
C LEU A 16 -8.22 -23.13 15.58
N HIS A 17 -7.23 -23.37 14.73
CA HIS A 17 -7.06 -22.67 13.44
C HIS A 17 -6.97 -23.59 12.22
N GLU A 18 -7.06 -24.91 12.40
CA GLU A 18 -7.04 -25.90 11.31
C GLU A 18 -8.22 -25.69 10.33
N ASP A 19 -9.39 -25.32 10.86
CA ASP A 19 -10.59 -25.03 10.05
C ASP A 19 -10.66 -23.57 9.55
N ASN A 20 -9.78 -22.68 10.03
CA ASN A 20 -9.68 -21.29 9.57
C ASN A 20 -8.77 -21.19 8.34
N THR A 21 -8.96 -22.06 7.35
CA THR A 21 -8.30 -21.89 6.06
C THR A 21 -8.90 -20.63 5.41
N PRO A 22 -8.15 -19.52 5.30
CA PRO A 22 -8.69 -18.32 4.69
C PRO A 22 -9.05 -18.66 3.24
N ASP A 23 -10.24 -18.28 2.80
CA ASP A 23 -10.68 -18.54 1.43
C ASP A 23 -9.55 -18.07 0.47
N PRO A 24 -8.93 -18.99 -0.28
CA PRO A 24 -7.81 -18.65 -1.15
C PRO A 24 -8.24 -17.58 -2.16
N ALA A 25 -9.50 -17.58 -2.60
CA ALA A 25 -10.02 -16.55 -3.49
C ALA A 25 -10.04 -15.16 -2.82
N ALA A 26 -10.42 -15.06 -1.54
CA ALA A 26 -10.38 -13.82 -0.77
C ALA A 26 -8.94 -13.32 -0.53
N VAL A 27 -8.00 -14.24 -0.26
CA VAL A 27 -6.57 -13.91 -0.12
C VAL A 27 -6.01 -13.41 -1.46
N TYR A 28 -6.29 -14.12 -2.56
CA TYR A 28 -5.86 -13.71 -3.90
C TYR A 28 -6.48 -12.37 -4.31
N ALA A 29 -7.77 -12.15 -4.03
CA ALA A 29 -8.45 -10.89 -4.31
C ALA A 29 -7.81 -9.73 -3.52
N ARG A 30 -7.47 -9.94 -2.25
CA ARG A 30 -6.84 -8.91 -1.41
C ARG A 30 -5.41 -8.60 -1.85
N VAL A 31 -4.63 -9.62 -2.24
CA VAL A 31 -3.30 -9.45 -2.83
C VAL A 31 -3.38 -8.72 -4.18
N GLN A 32 -4.34 -9.06 -5.04
CA GLN A 32 -4.55 -8.34 -6.30
C GLN A 32 -4.98 -6.89 -6.07
N GLN A 33 -5.84 -6.64 -5.10
CA GLN A 33 -6.29 -5.28 -4.77
C GLN A 33 -5.13 -4.42 -4.22
N LEU A 34 -4.30 -4.99 -3.34
CA LEU A 34 -3.07 -4.34 -2.85
C LEU A 34 -2.07 -4.08 -3.98
N SER A 35 -1.86 -5.07 -4.85
CA SER A 35 -1.01 -4.96 -6.05
C SER A 35 -1.50 -3.87 -7.01
N GLN A 36 -2.81 -3.80 -7.28
CA GLN A 36 -3.39 -2.76 -8.13
C GLN A 36 -3.29 -1.37 -7.48
N LYS A 37 -3.47 -1.27 -6.16
CA LYS A 37 -3.26 -0.02 -5.41
C LYS A 37 -1.81 0.44 -5.52
N TYR A 38 -0.84 -0.48 -5.40
CA TYR A 38 0.58 -0.19 -5.56
C TYR A 38 0.95 0.21 -7.00
N LYS A 39 0.41 -0.50 -8.01
CA LYS A 39 0.61 -0.16 -9.44
C LYS A 39 -0.01 1.19 -9.81
N ARG A 40 -1.19 1.54 -9.28
CA ARG A 40 -1.81 2.87 -9.49
C ARG A 40 -0.97 3.98 -8.88
N ARG A 41 -0.40 3.78 -7.68
CA ARG A 41 0.54 4.73 -7.05
C ARG A 41 1.80 4.93 -7.89
N ARG A 42 2.38 3.87 -8.43
CA ARG A 42 3.57 3.96 -9.30
C ARG A 42 3.28 4.66 -10.63
N ARG A 43 2.09 4.49 -11.22
CA ARG A 43 1.68 5.23 -12.42
C ARG A 43 1.33 6.69 -12.13
N GLY A 44 0.81 7.02 -10.95
CA GLY A 44 0.61 8.40 -10.50
C GLY A 44 1.93 9.16 -10.35
N ALA A 45 2.98 8.49 -9.85
CA ALA A 45 4.31 9.07 -9.73
C ALA A 45 5.05 9.28 -11.08
N GLN A 46 4.59 8.65 -12.17
CA GLN A 46 5.22 8.77 -13.50
C GLN A 46 4.57 9.82 -14.41
N VAL A 47 3.48 10.49 -14.00
CA VAL A 47 2.83 11.56 -14.80
C VAL A 47 3.30 12.97 -14.39
N ALA A 48 4.08 13.12 -13.32
CA ALA A 48 4.60 14.42 -12.87
C ALA A 48 5.94 14.84 -13.51
N ALA A 49 6.52 14.04 -14.41
CA ALA A 49 7.78 14.35 -15.08
C ALA A 49 7.67 14.12 -16.60
N GLY A 50 7.01 15.02 -17.31
CA GLY A 50 6.96 14.95 -18.78
C GLY A 50 6.05 15.98 -19.45
N GLY A 51 6.59 17.17 -19.68
CA GLY A 51 6.46 17.93 -20.94
C GLY A 51 5.07 18.32 -21.46
N VAL A 52 4.84 19.63 -21.52
CA VAL A 52 3.86 20.31 -22.38
C VAL A 52 3.92 19.77 -23.83
N LEU A 53 2.80 19.23 -24.32
CA LEU A 53 2.42 19.29 -25.74
C LEU A 53 0.92 19.57 -25.83
N GLY A 54 0.59 20.80 -26.21
CA GLY A 54 -0.74 21.14 -26.65
C GLY A 54 -1.06 20.45 -27.97
N ALA A 55 -2.27 19.93 -28.07
CA ALA A 55 -2.96 19.73 -29.34
C ALA A 55 -4.46 19.79 -29.05
N GLY A 56 -5.06 20.94 -29.37
CA GLY A 56 -6.50 21.06 -29.46
C GLY A 56 -7.03 20.26 -30.63
N LEU A 57 -8.21 19.65 -30.45
CA LEU A 57 -9.07 19.25 -31.56
C LEU A 57 -10.52 19.43 -31.16
N ILE A 58 -11.14 20.46 -31.75
CA ILE A 58 -12.59 20.70 -31.81
C ILE A 58 -13.15 19.81 -32.92
N ALA A 59 -14.22 19.06 -32.62
CA ALA A 59 -15.33 18.64 -33.50
C ALA A 59 -15.96 17.38 -32.86
N GLY A 60 -17.27 17.18 -32.78
CA GLY A 60 -18.43 17.88 -33.31
C GLY A 60 -19.64 17.01 -32.93
N ALA A 61 -20.79 17.64 -32.70
CA ALA A 61 -22.05 16.97 -32.43
C ALA A 61 -22.46 16.03 -33.57
N ILE A 62 -22.94 14.83 -33.23
CA ILE A 62 -23.90 14.11 -34.07
C ILE A 62 -25.02 13.59 -33.17
N ASN A 63 -26.15 14.28 -33.28
CA ASN A 63 -27.49 13.85 -32.95
C ASN A 63 -27.93 12.83 -34.02
N LEU A 64 -28.69 11.78 -33.66
CA LEU A 64 -29.86 11.29 -34.42
C LEU A 64 -30.55 10.12 -33.66
N PRO A 65 -31.87 9.91 -33.87
CA PRO A 65 -32.80 9.26 -32.95
C PRO A 65 -33.12 7.81 -33.35
N ALA A 66 -33.72 7.07 -32.41
CA ALA A 66 -34.54 5.91 -32.76
C ALA A 66 -35.93 6.06 -32.14
N PHE A 67 -36.89 6.33 -33.03
CA PHE A 67 -38.33 6.28 -32.83
C PHE A 67 -38.79 4.84 -32.57
N LEU A 68 -39.53 4.64 -31.46
CA LEU A 68 -40.88 4.03 -31.28
C LEU A 68 -41.26 2.71 -32.04
N PRO A 69 -42.25 1.90 -31.56
CA PRO A 69 -43.40 2.33 -30.77
C PRO A 69 -43.84 1.47 -29.57
N ALA A 70 -44.61 2.14 -28.71
CA ALA A 70 -45.48 1.54 -27.73
C ALA A 70 -46.73 0.91 -28.36
N ASN A 71 -47.17 -0.19 -27.76
CA ASN A 71 -48.52 -0.74 -27.74
C ASN A 71 -48.63 -1.47 -26.39
N ASN A 72 -49.74 -1.59 -25.67
CA ASN A 72 -51.00 -0.90 -25.50
C ASN A 72 -51.75 -1.75 -24.45
N ALA A 73 -52.63 -1.15 -23.64
CA ALA A 73 -53.77 -1.80 -22.95
C ALA A 73 -53.45 -2.81 -21.81
N ALA A 74 -53.82 -2.52 -20.55
CA ALA A 74 -55.13 -2.80 -19.92
C ALA A 74 -55.31 -4.30 -19.58
N THR A 75 -55.72 -4.78 -18.40
CA THR A 75 -56.65 -4.24 -17.38
C THR A 75 -56.71 -5.21 -16.18
N ASN A 76 -57.01 -4.66 -14.99
CA ASN A 76 -57.78 -5.24 -13.85
C ASN A 76 -57.14 -6.41 -13.05
N THR A 77 -57.15 -6.44 -11.71
CA THR A 77 -58.33 -6.31 -10.83
C THR A 77 -57.96 -6.11 -9.34
N ALA A 78 -58.79 -5.32 -8.62
CA ALA A 78 -59.18 -5.38 -7.19
C ALA A 78 -58.10 -5.19 -6.08
N ALA A 79 -58.08 -4.07 -5.35
CA ALA A 79 -59.01 -3.57 -4.30
C ALA A 79 -58.78 -4.20 -2.90
N GLY A 80 -58.47 -3.35 -1.90
CA GLY A 80 -58.58 -3.69 -0.48
C GLY A 80 -57.54 -3.03 0.44
N VAL A 81 -57.90 -1.91 1.08
CA VAL A 81 -57.29 -1.38 2.31
C VAL A 81 -58.38 -1.54 3.38
N PRO A 82 -58.15 -2.14 4.56
CA PRO A 82 -57.58 -1.36 5.67
C PRO A 82 -56.67 -2.11 6.68
N ALA A 83 -55.86 -1.27 7.35
CA ALA A 83 -55.41 -1.33 8.74
C ALA A 83 -55.22 -2.69 9.46
N GLY A 84 -53.99 -2.93 9.91
CA GLY A 84 -53.67 -3.92 10.93
C GLY A 84 -52.19 -3.89 11.29
N ALA A 85 -51.81 -3.07 12.28
CA ALA A 85 -50.53 -3.22 12.95
C ALA A 85 -50.54 -4.52 13.78
N PRO A 86 -49.41 -5.26 13.79
CA PRO A 86 -48.85 -5.65 15.07
C PRO A 86 -47.35 -5.39 15.16
N ALA A 87 -46.93 -5.13 16.39
CA ALA A 87 -45.61 -4.71 16.82
C ALA A 87 -44.48 -5.66 16.36
N ALA A 88 -43.48 -5.09 15.68
CA ALA A 88 -42.17 -5.71 15.53
C ALA A 88 -41.45 -5.68 16.88
N LYS A 89 -41.24 -6.85 17.48
CA LYS A 89 -40.22 -7.03 18.52
C LYS A 89 -38.85 -6.87 17.86
N PRO A 90 -37.92 -6.07 18.41
CA PRO A 90 -36.55 -6.04 17.90
C PRO A 90 -35.86 -7.33 18.33
N SER A 91 -35.72 -8.29 17.41
CA SER A 91 -34.76 -9.39 17.57
C SER A 91 -33.36 -8.82 17.38
N SER A 92 -32.70 -8.54 18.50
CA SER A 92 -31.26 -8.31 18.57
C SER A 92 -30.52 -9.63 18.33
N SER A 93 -30.08 -9.84 17.10
CA SER A 93 -29.03 -10.80 16.79
C SER A 93 -28.28 -10.36 15.52
N VAL A 94 -27.20 -9.60 15.69
CA VAL A 94 -26.19 -9.41 14.65
C VAL A 94 -24.87 -9.99 15.15
N PRO A 95 -24.15 -10.80 14.36
CA PRO A 95 -22.92 -11.47 14.80
C PRO A 95 -21.77 -10.47 14.87
N ALA A 96 -21.03 -10.49 15.99
CA ALA A 96 -19.99 -9.53 16.35
C ALA A 96 -18.71 -9.53 15.47
N ALA A 97 -18.63 -10.35 14.42
CA ALA A 97 -17.42 -10.46 13.58
C ALA A 97 -17.60 -9.93 12.14
N ALA A 98 -18.84 -9.81 11.63
CA ALA A 98 -19.11 -9.26 10.28
C ALA A 98 -19.25 -7.73 10.26
N GLY A 99 -19.18 -7.08 11.43
CA GLY A 99 -19.46 -5.64 11.58
C GLY A 99 -18.25 -4.71 11.41
N VAL A 100 -17.03 -5.19 11.60
CA VAL A 100 -15.84 -4.30 11.63
C VAL A 100 -15.56 -3.69 10.25
N ASP A 101 -15.60 -4.49 9.18
CA ASP A 101 -15.38 -3.99 7.82
C ASP A 101 -16.47 -3.01 7.38
N ALA A 102 -17.73 -3.31 7.69
CA ALA A 102 -18.87 -2.43 7.41
C ALA A 102 -18.77 -1.09 8.18
N ASN A 103 -18.33 -1.14 9.44
CA ASN A 103 -18.10 0.05 10.23
C ASN A 103 -16.96 0.90 9.62
N LEU A 104 -15.81 0.28 9.29
CA LEU A 104 -14.68 1.01 8.69
C LEU A 104 -15.07 1.64 7.34
N GLN A 105 -15.90 0.96 6.56
CA GLN A 105 -16.45 1.49 5.32
C GLN A 105 -17.38 2.67 5.57
N ALA A 106 -18.34 2.56 6.49
CA ALA A 106 -19.25 3.67 6.83
C ALA A 106 -18.50 4.91 7.34
N TYR A 107 -17.44 4.72 8.12
CA TYR A 107 -16.55 5.79 8.56
C TYR A 107 -15.87 6.50 7.38
N ALA A 108 -15.32 5.72 6.44
CA ALA A 108 -14.65 6.25 5.25
C ALA A 108 -15.63 6.93 4.28
N GLU A 109 -16.82 6.36 4.07
CA GLU A 109 -17.88 6.93 3.21
C GLU A 109 -18.46 8.22 3.77
N ALA A 110 -18.50 8.35 5.10
CA ALA A 110 -18.88 9.59 5.77
C ALA A 110 -17.79 10.70 5.66
N GLY A 111 -16.65 10.39 5.03
CA GLY A 111 -15.58 11.34 4.72
C GLY A 111 -14.61 11.60 5.87
N TYR A 112 -14.62 10.77 6.92
CA TYR A 112 -13.71 10.95 8.05
C TYR A 112 -12.33 10.33 7.75
N GLY A 113 -11.29 11.11 8.03
CA GLY A 113 -9.90 10.79 7.76
C GLY A 113 -9.18 10.05 8.90
N TYR A 114 -7.86 9.91 8.78
CA TYR A 114 -7.02 9.34 9.84
C TYR A 114 -6.93 10.25 11.07
N GLU A 115 -6.75 11.56 10.84
CA GLU A 115 -6.66 12.57 11.91
C GLU A 115 -7.98 12.76 12.66
N ASP A 116 -9.11 12.50 12.02
CA ASP A 116 -10.42 12.51 12.69
C ASP A 116 -10.53 11.41 13.75
N ALA A 117 -9.98 10.22 13.48
CA ALA A 117 -9.87 9.16 14.49
C ALA A 117 -8.94 9.59 15.64
N GLY A 118 -7.95 10.44 15.33
CA GLY A 118 -7.21 11.31 16.24
C GLY A 118 -8.07 11.98 17.30
N VAL A 119 -8.97 12.83 16.81
CA VAL A 119 -9.82 13.68 17.62
C VAL A 119 -10.90 12.86 18.35
N LEU A 120 -11.49 11.87 17.67
CA LEU A 120 -12.52 10.99 18.25
C LEU A 120 -11.97 10.15 19.40
N ALA A 121 -10.75 9.62 19.29
CA ALA A 121 -10.12 8.85 20.35
C ALA A 121 -9.97 9.67 21.63
N ARG A 122 -9.45 10.90 21.52
CA ARG A 122 -9.34 11.84 22.65
C ARG A 122 -10.70 12.19 23.24
N LEU A 123 -11.69 12.44 22.39
CA LEU A 123 -13.03 12.81 22.83
C LEU A 123 -13.78 11.67 23.52
N TRP A 124 -13.59 10.44 23.07
CA TRP A 124 -14.19 9.23 23.63
C TRP A 124 -13.33 8.55 24.68
N LYS A 125 -12.17 9.14 25.02
CA LYS A 125 -11.19 8.59 25.96
C LYS A 125 -10.78 7.16 25.60
N MET A 126 -10.65 6.88 24.30
CA MET A 126 -10.12 5.64 23.74
C MET A 126 -8.61 5.75 23.55
N ASN A 127 -7.95 4.62 23.32
CA ASN A 127 -6.52 4.60 23.05
C ASN A 127 -6.21 5.28 21.71
N ASP A 128 -5.32 6.27 21.73
CA ASP A 128 -4.88 7.01 20.55
C ASP A 128 -4.07 6.15 19.58
N ASP A 129 -3.38 5.11 20.07
CA ASP A 129 -2.60 4.20 19.22
C ASP A 129 -3.49 3.18 18.49
N ASP A 130 -4.71 2.93 18.99
CA ASP A 130 -5.69 2.04 18.36
C ASP A 130 -6.70 2.82 17.51
N ARG A 131 -6.17 3.52 16.50
CA ARG A 131 -6.98 4.29 15.55
C ARG A 131 -7.97 3.40 14.79
N LEU A 132 -7.69 2.11 14.64
CA LEU A 132 -8.58 1.18 13.95
C LEU A 132 -9.86 0.92 14.75
N ALA A 133 -9.74 0.65 16.06
CA ALA A 133 -10.89 0.48 16.92
C ALA A 133 -11.76 1.74 17.00
N VAL A 134 -11.14 2.92 17.02
CA VAL A 134 -11.85 4.21 17.05
C VAL A 134 -12.65 4.42 15.75
N LYS A 135 -12.07 4.09 14.60
CA LYS A 135 -12.78 4.14 13.30
C LYS A 135 -13.94 3.16 13.24
N ALA A 136 -13.75 1.96 13.76
CA ALA A 136 -14.81 0.96 13.81
C ALA A 136 -15.96 1.38 14.73
N GLU A 137 -15.67 1.99 15.89
CA GLU A 137 -16.73 2.51 16.77
C GLU A 137 -17.46 3.71 16.15
N ALA A 138 -16.72 4.60 15.48
CA ALA A 138 -17.30 5.73 14.75
C ALA A 138 -18.19 5.28 13.59
N GLY A 139 -17.73 4.32 12.81
CA GLY A 139 -18.50 3.67 11.75
C GLY A 139 -19.77 3.00 12.25
N ARG A 140 -19.69 2.31 13.40
CA ARG A 140 -20.86 1.69 14.05
C ARG A 140 -21.93 2.73 14.37
N ARG A 141 -21.53 3.87 14.93
CA ARG A 141 -22.44 4.98 15.27
C ARG A 141 -23.08 5.58 14.03
N LEU A 142 -22.31 5.78 12.97
CA LEU A 142 -22.83 6.25 11.68
C LEU A 142 -23.86 5.28 11.07
N LEU A 143 -23.61 3.96 11.13
CA LEU A 143 -24.56 2.95 10.68
C LEU A 143 -25.85 2.90 11.51
N LEU A 144 -25.78 3.31 12.78
CA LEU A 144 -26.97 3.49 13.64
C LEU A 144 -27.68 4.82 13.40
N GLY A 145 -27.21 5.65 12.47
CA GLY A 145 -27.75 6.97 12.17
C GLY A 145 -27.36 8.04 13.18
N GLU A 146 -26.40 7.78 14.06
CA GLU A 146 -25.86 8.78 14.99
C GLU A 146 -24.89 9.72 14.25
N THR A 147 -24.94 11.00 14.58
CA THR A 147 -23.98 11.99 14.09
C THR A 147 -22.75 12.02 14.98
N LEU A 148 -21.55 12.05 14.40
CA LEU A 148 -20.33 12.21 15.18
C LEU A 148 -20.16 13.65 15.70
N PRO A 149 -19.36 13.87 16.77
CA PRO A 149 -19.33 15.15 17.50
C PRO A 149 -18.77 16.35 16.72
N PHE A 150 -18.13 16.10 15.57
CA PHE A 150 -17.66 17.14 14.67
C PHE A 150 -17.80 16.62 13.23
N LYS A 151 -17.91 17.55 12.27
CA LYS A 151 -17.92 17.21 10.84
C LYS A 151 -16.54 16.72 10.42
N PRO A 152 -16.42 15.79 9.45
CA PRO A 152 -15.12 15.34 8.97
C PRO A 152 -14.27 16.56 8.64
N LEU A 153 -13.04 16.62 9.16
CA LEU A 153 -12.12 17.62 8.68
C LEU A 153 -11.91 17.33 7.19
N PRO A 154 -11.84 18.35 6.32
CA PRO A 154 -11.42 18.09 4.95
C PRO A 154 -10.11 17.31 5.05
N ASP A 155 -10.08 16.13 4.43
CA ASP A 155 -8.84 15.40 4.22
C ASP A 155 -7.91 16.42 3.55
N THR A 156 -7.06 17.04 4.36
CA THR A 156 -5.86 17.64 3.82
C THR A 156 -5.20 16.39 3.28
N PRO A 157 -5.11 16.21 1.94
CA PRO A 157 -4.43 15.06 1.40
C PRO A 157 -3.13 15.02 2.18
N ALA A 158 -2.87 13.90 2.88
CA ALA A 158 -1.64 13.73 3.63
C ALA A 158 -0.59 14.39 2.75
N GLN A 159 0.03 15.47 3.23
CA GLN A 159 1.15 16.03 2.50
C GLN A 159 2.04 14.81 2.38
N GLU A 160 2.02 14.16 1.21
CA GLU A 160 3.05 13.23 0.83
C GLU A 160 4.24 14.14 1.00
N GLU A 161 4.97 13.97 2.11
CA GLU A 161 6.22 14.67 2.31
C GLU A 161 7.01 14.27 1.08
N THR A 162 6.98 15.13 0.08
CA THR A 162 7.60 14.86 -1.20
C THR A 162 9.06 14.85 -0.82
N ILE A 163 9.61 13.65 -0.67
CA ILE A 163 11.02 13.48 -0.37
C ILE A 163 11.72 14.27 -1.45
N SER A 164 12.45 15.32 -1.03
CA SER A 164 13.17 16.14 -1.99
C SER A 164 14.04 15.23 -2.84
N PRO A 165 14.19 15.46 -4.16
CA PRO A 165 15.10 14.68 -5.00
C PRO A 165 16.51 14.55 -4.41
N GLU A 166 16.91 15.53 -3.59
CA GLU A 166 18.17 15.50 -2.86
C GLU A 166 18.16 14.51 -1.68
N HIS A 167 17.10 14.47 -0.89
CA HIS A 167 16.93 13.47 0.17
C HIS A 167 16.89 12.06 -0.41
N ASP A 168 16.22 11.85 -1.55
CA ASP A 168 16.21 10.56 -2.24
C ASP A 168 17.63 10.11 -2.63
N LYS A 169 18.45 11.01 -3.17
CA LYS A 169 19.85 10.69 -3.51
C LYS A 169 20.67 10.34 -2.26
N GLN A 170 20.46 11.05 -1.16
CA GLN A 170 21.17 10.79 0.10
C GLN A 170 20.78 9.43 0.66
N PHE A 171 19.48 9.12 0.74
CA PHE A 171 19.01 7.80 1.14
C PHE A 171 19.59 6.70 0.24
N GLN A 172 19.51 6.87 -1.08
CA GLN A 172 20.08 5.90 -2.00
C GLN A 172 21.58 5.74 -1.83
N ALA A 173 22.34 6.81 -1.62
CA ALA A 173 23.78 6.73 -1.39
C ALA A 173 24.11 5.91 -0.13
N PHE A 174 23.37 6.13 0.96
CA PHE A 174 23.51 5.38 2.21
C PHE A 174 23.26 3.88 2.00
N PHE A 175 22.14 3.52 1.38
CA PHE A 175 21.78 2.12 1.13
C PHE A 175 22.70 1.45 0.10
N ASN A 176 23.06 2.15 -0.98
CA ASN A 176 23.98 1.65 -2.00
C ASN A 176 25.39 1.40 -1.47
N ALA A 177 25.78 2.07 -0.39
CA ALA A 177 27.04 1.82 0.31
C ALA A 177 26.95 0.61 1.27
N GLY A 178 25.79 -0.04 1.40
CA GLY A 178 25.59 -1.23 2.23
C GLY A 178 25.22 -0.94 3.68
N TYR A 179 24.88 0.31 4.02
CA TYR A 179 24.44 0.64 5.36
C TYR A 179 22.98 0.23 5.58
N THR A 180 22.68 -0.25 6.79
CA THR A 180 21.34 -0.67 7.19
C THR A 180 20.79 0.20 8.31
N TRP A 181 19.61 -0.17 8.81
CA TRP A 181 18.99 0.48 9.96
C TRP A 181 19.89 0.41 11.20
N ASP A 182 20.49 -0.74 11.50
CA ASP A 182 21.39 -0.93 12.65
C ASP A 182 22.58 0.03 12.65
N GLU A 183 23.17 0.28 11.47
CA GLU A 183 24.26 1.25 11.37
C GLU A 183 23.75 2.70 11.47
N ALA A 184 22.55 3.00 10.97
CA ALA A 184 21.93 4.30 11.11
C ALA A 184 21.66 4.66 12.58
N GLU A 185 21.22 3.70 13.41
CA GLU A 185 21.02 3.92 14.85
C GLU A 185 22.34 4.28 15.55
N LYS A 186 23.42 3.55 15.25
CA LYS A 186 24.75 3.85 15.80
C LYS A 186 25.26 5.22 15.35
N LEU A 187 25.03 5.57 14.08
CA LEU A 187 25.39 6.88 13.55
C LEU A 187 24.58 8.00 14.21
N ALA A 188 23.28 7.78 14.45
CA ALA A 188 22.43 8.72 15.18
C ALA A 188 22.95 8.96 16.60
N GLU A 189 23.37 7.91 17.30
CA GLU A 189 23.99 8.02 18.63
C GLU A 189 25.30 8.82 18.58
N ILE A 190 26.20 8.51 17.65
CA ILE A 190 27.49 9.20 17.50
C ILE A 190 27.31 10.68 17.15
N TRP A 191 26.34 11.01 16.30
CA TRP A 191 26.06 12.37 15.85
C TRP A 191 25.04 13.11 16.72
N LYS A 192 24.52 12.46 17.77
CA LYS A 192 23.49 13.01 18.67
C LYS A 192 22.23 13.47 17.92
N LEU A 193 21.81 12.69 16.94
CA LEU A 193 20.57 12.89 16.19
C LEU A 193 19.42 12.19 16.91
N ALA A 194 18.21 12.75 16.81
CA ALA A 194 17.02 12.22 17.47
C ALA A 194 16.44 11.00 16.73
N ASP A 195 16.57 10.95 15.41
CA ASP A 195 16.00 9.91 14.56
C ASP A 195 17.10 9.23 13.71
N PRO A 196 17.16 7.87 13.67
CA PRO A 196 17.96 7.14 12.69
C PRO A 196 17.70 7.53 11.23
N ALA A 197 16.52 8.04 10.88
CA ALA A 197 16.23 8.57 9.55
C ALA A 197 17.11 9.79 9.21
N ASP A 198 17.33 10.71 10.16
CA ASP A 198 18.22 11.86 10.00
C ASP A 198 19.67 11.40 9.79
N ALA A 199 20.09 10.35 10.50
CA ALA A 199 21.41 9.77 10.34
C ALA A 199 21.63 9.14 8.95
N LYS A 200 20.59 8.62 8.30
CA LYS A 200 20.69 8.13 6.91
C LYS A 200 20.87 9.26 5.92
N LEU A 201 20.15 10.36 6.11
CA LEU A 201 20.29 11.55 5.26
C LEU A 201 21.68 12.16 5.39
N GLU A 202 22.13 12.41 6.63
CA GLU A 202 23.46 12.97 6.89
C GLU A 202 24.58 12.00 6.46
N GLY A 203 24.42 10.70 6.71
CA GLY A 203 25.36 9.68 6.25
C GLY A 203 25.41 9.59 4.72
N GLY A 204 24.25 9.61 4.07
CA GLY A 204 24.13 9.65 2.61
C GLY A 204 24.80 10.88 1.99
N LYS A 205 24.58 12.06 2.58
CA LYS A 205 25.22 13.32 2.18
C LYS A 205 26.74 13.25 2.28
N ARG A 206 27.28 12.72 3.37
CA ARG A 206 28.73 12.53 3.56
C ARG A 206 29.31 11.53 2.57
N LEU A 207 28.62 10.42 2.33
CA LEU A 207 29.02 9.43 1.31
C LEU A 207 29.05 10.03 -0.10
N LEU A 208 28.08 10.88 -0.45
CA LEU A 208 28.06 11.62 -1.73
C LEU A 208 29.22 12.62 -1.85
N ALA A 209 29.65 13.21 -0.72
CA ALA A 209 30.85 14.04 -0.65
C ALA A 209 32.17 13.23 -0.68
N GLY A 210 32.09 11.89 -0.67
CA GLY A 210 33.26 11.00 -0.63
C GLY A 210 33.88 10.84 0.75
N GLU A 211 33.18 11.24 1.81
CA GLU A 211 33.63 11.09 3.20
C GLU A 211 33.34 9.69 3.73
N GLU A 212 34.21 9.17 4.60
CA GLU A 212 33.96 7.92 5.32
C GLU A 212 33.09 8.16 6.57
N LEU A 213 32.15 7.24 6.84
CA LEU A 213 31.34 7.31 8.06
C LEU A 213 32.06 6.63 9.25
N PRO A 214 31.82 7.10 10.49
CA PRO A 214 32.42 6.51 11.69
C PRO A 214 32.11 5.02 11.90
N VAL A 215 30.97 4.57 11.39
CA VAL A 215 30.54 3.17 11.41
C VAL A 215 30.77 2.58 10.02
N LYS A 216 31.31 1.36 9.94
CA LYS A 216 31.45 0.64 8.67
C LYS A 216 30.30 -0.36 8.50
N PRO A 217 29.77 -0.51 7.27
CA PRO A 217 28.74 -1.50 6.99
C PRO A 217 29.35 -2.90 7.00
N LYS A 218 28.51 -3.91 7.28
CA LYS A 218 28.92 -5.32 7.20
C LYS A 218 29.22 -5.69 5.74
N LYS A 219 30.23 -6.54 5.52
CA LYS A 219 30.65 -6.94 4.15
C LYS A 219 29.51 -7.60 3.38
N GLU A 220 28.68 -8.36 4.08
CA GLU A 220 27.51 -9.04 3.54
C GLU A 220 26.47 -8.03 3.03
N ASN A 221 26.25 -6.94 3.78
CA ASN A 221 25.34 -5.87 3.39
C ASN A 221 25.88 -5.08 2.20
N VAL A 222 27.20 -4.86 2.13
CA VAL A 222 27.85 -4.23 0.96
C VAL A 222 27.67 -5.10 -0.29
N ALA A 223 27.82 -6.42 -0.17
CA ALA A 223 27.60 -7.34 -1.28
C ALA A 223 26.13 -7.31 -1.75
N ALA A 224 25.17 -7.37 -0.81
CA ALA A 224 23.75 -7.30 -1.11
C ALA A 224 23.33 -5.95 -1.75
N ALA A 225 23.90 -4.84 -1.26
CA ALA A 225 23.67 -3.52 -1.83
C ALA A 225 24.24 -3.42 -3.26
N LEU A 226 25.40 -4.03 -3.51
CA LEU A 226 25.97 -4.08 -4.86
C LEU A 226 25.12 -4.91 -5.83
N GLU A 227 24.56 -6.04 -5.38
CA GLU A 227 23.61 -6.80 -6.19
C GLU A 227 22.36 -6.00 -6.50
N THR A 228 21.80 -5.33 -5.50
CA THR A 228 20.62 -4.45 -5.65
C THR A 228 20.92 -3.32 -6.64
N LYS A 229 22.06 -2.63 -6.49
CA LYS A 229 22.50 -1.56 -7.41
C LYS A 229 22.63 -2.05 -8.85
N ARG A 230 23.13 -3.26 -9.07
CA ARG A 230 23.18 -3.88 -10.41
C ARG A 230 21.78 -4.15 -10.92
N ALA A 231 20.94 -4.77 -10.10
CA ALA A 231 19.56 -5.05 -10.45
C ALA A 231 18.77 -3.77 -10.79
N ASP A 232 19.03 -2.66 -10.11
CA ASP A 232 18.41 -1.37 -10.38
C ASP A 232 18.96 -0.73 -11.67
N ALA A 233 20.25 -0.86 -11.94
CA ALA A 233 20.84 -0.41 -13.21
C ALA A 233 20.19 -1.10 -14.43
N PHE A 234 19.83 -2.38 -14.30
CA PHE A 234 19.08 -3.11 -15.32
C PHE A 234 17.70 -2.48 -15.58
N TRP A 235 16.93 -2.20 -14.53
CA TRP A 235 15.63 -1.54 -14.66
C TRP A 235 15.75 -0.11 -15.19
N ALA A 236 16.74 0.65 -14.72
CA ALA A 236 16.98 2.02 -15.14
C ALA A 236 17.35 2.12 -16.63
N ALA A 237 17.96 1.06 -17.18
CA ALA A 237 18.22 0.94 -18.62
C ALA A 237 16.97 0.55 -19.44
N GLY A 238 15.81 0.37 -18.79
CA GLY A 238 14.52 0.14 -19.44
C GLY A 238 14.11 -1.33 -19.57
N TYR A 239 14.97 -2.28 -19.19
CA TYR A 239 14.68 -3.71 -19.32
C TYR A 239 13.69 -4.20 -18.28
N ASP A 240 12.95 -5.25 -18.63
CA ASP A 240 11.94 -5.85 -17.76
C ASP A 240 12.22 -7.30 -17.29
N ALA A 241 11.25 -7.93 -16.63
CA ALA A 241 11.41 -9.28 -16.11
C ALA A 241 11.48 -10.32 -17.23
N GLU A 242 10.71 -10.10 -18.30
CA GLU A 242 10.69 -10.92 -19.50
C GLU A 242 12.03 -10.85 -20.24
N ASP A 243 12.69 -9.69 -20.24
CA ASP A 243 14.04 -9.53 -20.74
C ASP A 243 15.07 -10.28 -19.89
N ALA A 244 14.94 -10.22 -18.56
CA ALA A 244 15.79 -10.99 -17.66
C ALA A 244 15.67 -12.51 -17.91
N GLU A 245 14.47 -13.01 -18.23
CA GLU A 245 14.25 -14.40 -18.62
C GLU A 245 14.94 -14.78 -19.93
N LYS A 246 14.86 -13.91 -20.96
CA LYS A 246 15.58 -14.13 -22.22
C LYS A 246 17.09 -14.16 -21.98
N LEU A 247 17.61 -13.24 -21.17
CA LEU A 247 19.04 -13.19 -20.81
C LEU A 247 19.47 -14.42 -20.02
N ALA A 248 18.64 -14.91 -19.09
CA ALA A 248 18.92 -16.13 -18.34
C ALA A 248 19.09 -17.33 -19.29
N LYS A 249 18.25 -17.44 -20.33
CA LYS A 249 18.35 -18.48 -21.37
C LYS A 249 19.62 -18.32 -22.22
N ILE A 250 19.93 -17.10 -22.68
CA ILE A 250 21.10 -16.82 -23.51
C ILE A 250 22.40 -17.13 -22.76
N TRP A 251 22.48 -16.74 -21.49
CA TRP A 251 23.66 -16.91 -20.65
C TRP A 251 23.69 -18.23 -19.87
N LYS A 252 22.68 -19.08 -20.03
CA LYS A 252 22.53 -20.37 -19.33
C LYS A 252 22.59 -20.22 -17.80
N LEU A 253 21.98 -19.17 -17.27
CA LEU A 253 21.86 -18.93 -15.83
C LEU A 253 20.65 -19.71 -15.27
N LYS A 254 20.73 -20.05 -13.99
CA LYS A 254 19.72 -20.89 -13.31
C LYS A 254 18.42 -20.14 -13.04
N ASP A 255 18.49 -18.83 -12.90
CA ASP A 255 17.38 -18.00 -12.46
C ASP A 255 17.43 -16.60 -13.08
N THR A 256 16.26 -15.95 -13.09
CA THR A 256 16.04 -14.61 -13.65
C THR A 256 16.75 -13.52 -12.85
N TRP A 257 16.89 -13.70 -11.53
CA TRP A 257 17.56 -12.75 -10.66
C TRP A 257 19.05 -12.65 -10.97
N SER A 258 19.73 -13.79 -11.10
CA SER A 258 21.14 -13.88 -11.51
C SER A 258 21.37 -13.20 -12.86
N ALA A 259 20.46 -13.39 -13.82
CA ALA A 259 20.55 -12.72 -15.13
C ALA A 259 20.43 -11.20 -15.00
N LYS A 260 19.51 -10.73 -14.17
CA LYS A 260 19.32 -9.31 -13.90
C LYS A 260 20.56 -8.66 -13.27
N VAL A 261 21.15 -9.30 -12.26
CA VAL A 261 22.36 -8.80 -11.58
C VAL A 261 23.56 -8.79 -12.54
N GLU A 262 23.74 -9.84 -13.34
CA GLU A 262 24.82 -9.92 -14.33
C GLU A 262 24.63 -8.89 -15.46
N ALA A 263 23.40 -8.70 -15.92
CA ALA A 263 23.05 -7.67 -16.90
C ALA A 263 23.34 -6.27 -16.36
N GLY A 264 22.89 -5.98 -15.15
CA GLY A 264 23.18 -4.75 -14.44
C GLY A 264 24.66 -4.45 -14.29
N LYS A 265 25.46 -5.47 -13.94
CA LYS A 265 26.92 -5.37 -13.88
C LYS A 265 27.52 -4.97 -15.22
N ARG A 266 27.06 -5.56 -16.32
CA ARG A 266 27.52 -5.24 -17.69
C ARG A 266 27.13 -3.82 -18.08
N LEU A 267 25.90 -3.41 -17.80
CA LEU A 267 25.41 -2.05 -18.05
C LEU A 267 26.21 -0.99 -17.29
N LEU A 268 26.51 -1.23 -16.01
CA LEU A 268 27.35 -0.34 -15.20
C LEU A 268 28.80 -0.26 -15.72
N ALA A 269 29.28 -1.30 -16.41
CA ALA A 269 30.57 -1.31 -17.10
C ALA A 269 30.51 -0.68 -18.51
N GLY A 270 29.38 -0.12 -18.94
CA GLY A 270 29.18 0.47 -20.26
C GLY A 270 29.03 -0.54 -21.39
N GLN A 271 28.77 -1.82 -21.08
CA GLN A 271 28.59 -2.86 -22.09
C GLN A 271 27.13 -2.95 -22.52
N THR A 272 26.91 -3.29 -23.79
CA THR A 272 25.57 -3.55 -24.34
C THR A 272 25.12 -4.98 -24.04
N LEU A 273 23.83 -5.17 -23.82
CA LEU A 273 23.23 -6.49 -23.67
C LEU A 273 22.90 -7.11 -25.03
N PRO A 274 22.82 -8.45 -25.14
CA PRO A 274 22.50 -9.15 -26.40
C PRO A 274 21.05 -8.98 -26.84
N ILE A 275 20.20 -8.36 -26.02
CA ILE A 275 18.83 -7.97 -26.34
C ILE A 275 18.66 -6.48 -26.08
N LYS A 276 17.67 -5.87 -26.72
CA LYS A 276 17.22 -4.51 -26.39
C LYS A 276 16.05 -4.59 -25.40
N PRO A 277 15.82 -3.54 -24.60
CA PRO A 277 14.59 -3.39 -23.83
C PRO A 277 13.37 -3.27 -24.75
#